data_AF-A0A7S2BQW1-F1
#
_entry.id   AF-A0A7S2BQW1-F1
#
_cell.length_a   1.000
_cell.length_b   1.000
_cell.length_c   1.000
_cell.angle_alpha   90.00
_cell.angle_beta   90.00
_cell.angle_gamma   90.00
#
_symmetry.space_group_name_H-M   'P 1'
#
loop_
_entity.id
_entity.type
_entity.pdbx_description
1 polymer ?
#
loop_
_entity_poly.entity_id
_entity_poly.type
_entity_poly.pdbx_seq_one_letter_code
_entity_poly.pdbx_strand_id
1 'polypeptide(L)'
;WTHNTTLSFRQKGTHGNMGSVVDTQESGARRPVQAIDFGAWLRANTLNAQLVVVKCDIEGSEYHVLPSLLESGALCAVNYLLVEWHLDEVVGTAQRCRAQTLRNTFEDTLR
;
A
#
# COMPACT_ATOMS: atom_id res chain seq x y z
N TRP A 1 5.92 -3.22 -2.70
CA TRP A 1 5.30 -2.42 -3.77
C TRP A 1 5.89 -1.02 -3.96
N THR A 2 7.00 -0.66 -3.30
CA THR A 2 7.83 0.52 -3.64
C THR A 2 9.00 0.16 -4.58
N HIS A 3 9.09 -1.12 -4.94
CA HIS A 3 10.06 -1.74 -5.82
C HIS A 3 9.50 -3.09 -6.28
N ASN A 4 9.97 -3.59 -7.41
CA ASN A 4 9.62 -4.92 -7.90
C ASN A 4 10.28 -5.98 -7.01
N THR A 5 9.51 -6.94 -6.49
CA THR A 5 10.03 -8.02 -5.66
C THR A 5 9.07 -9.21 -5.61
N THR A 6 9.53 -10.35 -5.10
CA THR A 6 8.67 -11.49 -4.81
C THR A 6 8.31 -11.49 -3.32
N LEU A 7 7.03 -11.35 -3.02
CA LEU A 7 6.49 -11.45 -1.66
C LEU A 7 5.96 -12.86 -1.39
N SER A 8 5.99 -13.29 -0.14
CA SER A 8 5.37 -14.55 0.28
C SER A 8 4.05 -14.26 0.97
N PHE A 9 2.95 -14.72 0.38
CA PHE A 9 1.61 -14.60 0.95
C PHE A 9 1.17 -15.90 1.60
N ARG A 10 0.44 -15.79 2.71
CA ARG A 10 -0.31 -16.90 3.30
C ARG A 10 -1.77 -16.77 2.89
N GLN A 11 -2.39 -17.86 2.44
CA GLN A 11 -3.83 -17.92 2.20
C GLN A 11 -4.57 -17.97 3.55
N LYS A 12 -5.50 -17.03 3.77
CA LYS A 12 -6.30 -16.96 5.01
C LYS A 12 -7.60 -17.77 4.81
N GLY A 13 -7.64 -18.98 5.35
CA GLY A 13 -8.86 -19.82 5.43
C GLY A 13 -9.17 -20.68 4.20
N THR A 14 -10.12 -21.62 4.35
CA THR A 14 -10.58 -22.56 3.31
C THR A 14 -11.75 -22.03 2.46
N HIS A 15 -12.33 -20.87 2.80
CA HIS A 15 -13.58 -20.36 2.21
C HIS A 15 -13.49 -18.92 1.65
N GLY A 16 -12.28 -18.38 1.46
CA GLY A 16 -12.09 -17.06 0.84
C GLY A 16 -10.74 -16.94 0.14
N ASN A 17 -10.72 -16.33 -1.04
CA ASN A 17 -9.52 -16.06 -1.85
C ASN A 17 -8.70 -14.86 -1.32
N MET A 18 -8.61 -14.67 0.00
CA MET A 18 -7.90 -13.54 0.59
C MET A 18 -6.56 -14.01 1.16
N GLY A 19 -5.47 -13.37 0.72
CA GLY A 19 -4.11 -13.65 1.17
C GLY A 19 -3.52 -12.46 1.91
N SER A 20 -2.70 -12.72 2.93
CA SER A 20 -2.00 -11.69 3.70
C SER A 20 -0.48 -11.92 3.65
N VAL A 21 0.29 -10.82 3.70
CA VAL A 21 1.74 -10.85 3.86
C VAL A 21 2.03 -11.12 5.33
N VAL A 22 2.59 -12.28 5.67
CA VAL A 22 2.89 -12.65 7.06
C VAL A 22 4.40 -12.88 7.22
N ASP A 23 5.01 -12.16 8.16
CA ASP A 23 6.45 -12.24 8.47
C ASP A 23 6.79 -13.29 9.56
N THR A 24 5.80 -13.77 10.33
CA THR A 24 6.04 -14.65 11.49
C THR A 24 5.75 -16.14 11.22
N GLN A 25 6.49 -16.99 11.95
CA GLN A 25 6.53 -18.45 11.83
C GLN A 25 5.23 -19.12 12.29
N GLU A 26 4.23 -19.20 11.41
CA GLU A 26 3.11 -20.13 11.58
C GLU A 26 2.89 -21.02 10.36
N SER A 27 2.50 -22.28 10.63
CA SER A 27 2.29 -23.35 9.65
C SER A 27 1.13 -23.04 8.69
N GLY A 28 1.46 -22.76 7.42
CA GLY A 28 0.53 -22.62 6.30
C GLY A 28 1.27 -22.54 4.96
N ALA A 29 0.63 -22.97 3.87
CA ALA A 29 1.25 -22.95 2.55
C ALA A 29 1.51 -21.51 2.09
N ARG A 30 2.78 -21.15 1.92
CA ARG A 30 3.22 -19.86 1.38
C ARG A 30 3.15 -19.88 -0.14
N ARG A 31 2.59 -18.84 -0.73
CA ARG A 31 2.55 -18.64 -2.18
C ARG A 31 3.39 -17.43 -2.55
N PRO A 32 4.34 -17.57 -3.48
CA PRO A 32 5.06 -16.42 -4.01
C PRO A 32 4.10 -15.58 -4.85
N VAL A 33 4.09 -14.27 -4.60
CA VAL A 33 3.31 -13.28 -5.35
C VAL A 33 4.27 -12.19 -5.80
N GLN A 34 4.24 -11.85 -7.09
CA GLN A 34 5.03 -10.75 -7.61
C GLN A 34 4.41 -9.42 -7.18
N ALA A 35 5.20 -8.61 -6.48
CA ALA A 35 4.88 -7.24 -6.20
C ALA A 35 5.57 -6.33 -7.21
N ILE A 36 4.86 -5.27 -7.60
CA ILE A 36 5.35 -4.25 -8.52
C ILE A 36 5.75 -2.99 -7.76
N ASP A 37 6.67 -2.21 -8.32
CA ASP A 37 6.81 -0.80 -8.00
C ASP A 37 5.59 -0.04 -8.51
N PHE A 38 4.68 0.31 -7.59
CA PHE A 38 3.45 0.98 -7.97
C PHE A 38 3.70 2.40 -8.52
N GLY A 39 4.70 3.13 -8.02
CA GLY A 39 4.99 4.49 -8.49
C GLY A 39 5.51 4.50 -9.93
N ALA A 40 6.43 3.58 -10.24
CA ALA A 40 6.92 3.40 -11.61
C ALA A 40 5.80 2.92 -12.55
N TRP A 41 4.99 1.94 -12.10
CA TRP A 41 3.87 1.44 -12.88
C TRP A 41 2.83 2.53 -13.16
N LEU A 42 2.46 3.31 -12.13
CA LEU A 42 1.48 4.39 -12.26
C LEU A 42 1.90 5.36 -13.35
N ARG A 43 3.13 5.89 -13.28
CA ARG A 43 3.67 6.83 -14.27
C ARG A 43 3.65 6.26 -15.69
N ALA A 44 4.11 5.03 -15.87
CA ALA A 44 4.18 4.42 -17.18
C ALA A 44 2.79 4.21 -17.82
N ASN A 45 1.75 4.02 -17.00
CA ASN A 45 0.41 3.68 -17.46
C ASN A 45 -0.56 4.86 -17.52
N THR A 46 -0.18 6.04 -16.99
CA THR A 46 -1.07 7.21 -16.95
C THR A 46 -0.62 8.42 -17.76
N LEU A 47 0.48 8.34 -18.52
CA LEU A 47 1.03 9.48 -19.28
C LEU A 47 0.01 10.23 -20.15
N ASN A 48 -0.94 9.51 -20.75
CA ASN A 48 -1.95 10.10 -21.65
C ASN A 48 -3.35 10.14 -21.02
N ALA A 49 -3.47 9.83 -19.72
CA ALA A 49 -4.74 9.84 -19.03
C ALA A 49 -5.10 11.28 -18.64
N GLN A 50 -6.34 11.69 -18.95
CA GLN A 50 -6.87 13.00 -18.55
C GLN A 50 -7.40 13.00 -17.11
N LEU A 51 -7.72 11.81 -16.60
CA LEU A 51 -8.25 11.60 -15.26
C LEU A 51 -7.73 10.27 -14.71
N VAL A 52 -7.08 10.34 -13.56
CA VAL A 52 -6.54 9.19 -12.82
C VAL A 52 -7.13 9.20 -11.43
N VAL A 53 -7.86 8.12 -11.11
CA VAL A 53 -8.44 7.89 -9.79
C VAL A 53 -7.79 6.64 -9.20
N VAL A 54 -7.31 6.74 -7.96
CA VAL A 54 -6.70 5.63 -7.24
C VAL A 54 -7.51 5.35 -5.97
N LYS A 55 -7.99 4.10 -5.82
CA LYS A 55 -8.43 3.56 -4.53
C LYS A 55 -7.26 2.78 -3.93
N CYS A 56 -6.82 3.15 -2.73
CA CYS A 56 -5.75 2.52 -1.97
C CYS A 56 -6.35 1.78 -0.78
N ASP A 57 -6.13 0.47 -0.75
CA ASP A 57 -6.68 -0.48 0.23
C ASP A 57 -5.72 -1.68 0.25
N ILE A 58 -4.63 -1.57 1.02
CA ILE A 58 -3.45 -2.44 0.97
C ILE A 58 -2.96 -2.85 2.37
N GLU A 59 -3.89 -2.96 3.31
CA GLU A 59 -3.73 -3.67 4.59
C GLU A 59 -2.49 -3.22 5.38
N GLY A 60 -2.37 -1.91 5.65
CA GLY A 60 -1.36 -1.30 6.52
C GLY A 60 -0.16 -0.76 5.74
N SER A 61 -0.12 -1.02 4.45
CA SER A 61 1.02 -0.70 3.62
C SER A 61 0.93 0.67 2.98
N GLU A 62 -0.19 1.35 3.19
CA GLU A 62 -0.42 2.75 2.83
C GLU A 62 0.69 3.62 3.43
N TYR A 63 1.10 3.33 4.67
CA TYR A 63 2.13 4.05 5.42
C TYR A 63 3.55 3.91 4.83
N HIS A 64 3.74 3.01 3.87
CA HIS A 64 4.99 2.89 3.10
C HIS A 64 4.83 3.37 1.65
N VAL A 65 3.69 3.05 1.01
CA VAL A 65 3.44 3.42 -0.39
C VAL A 65 3.24 4.91 -0.56
N LEU A 66 2.33 5.51 0.21
CA LEU A 66 1.94 6.90 0.00
C LEU A 66 3.11 7.87 0.21
N PRO A 67 3.96 7.73 1.25
CA PRO A 67 5.18 8.53 1.36
C PRO A 67 6.12 8.35 0.16
N SER A 68 6.33 7.11 -0.30
CA SER A 68 7.19 6.84 -1.46
C SER A 68 6.65 7.46 -2.75
N LEU A 69 5.32 7.47 -2.94
CA LEU A 69 4.69 8.16 -4.07
C LEU A 69 4.81 9.68 -3.99
N LEU A 70 4.74 10.26 -2.78
CA LEU A 70 4.99 11.68 -2.55
C LEU A 70 6.45 12.03 -2.86
N GLU A 71 7.39 11.33 -2.24
CA GLU A 71 8.84 11.57 -2.39
C GLU A 71 9.30 11.43 -3.83
N SER A 72 8.81 10.41 -4.54
CA SER A 72 9.14 10.21 -5.95
C SER A 72 8.44 11.21 -6.87
N GLY A 73 7.38 11.89 -6.42
CA GLY A 73 6.47 12.72 -7.22
C GLY A 73 5.52 11.92 -8.12
N ALA A 74 5.40 10.60 -7.93
CA ALA A 74 4.48 9.78 -8.71
C ALA A 74 3.02 10.08 -8.38
N LEU A 75 2.74 10.53 -7.15
CA LEU A 75 1.40 10.91 -6.74
C LEU A 75 0.81 12.06 -7.56
N CYS A 76 1.65 12.93 -8.15
CA CYS A 76 1.21 14.03 -9.01
C CYS A 76 0.47 13.57 -10.28
N ALA A 77 0.61 12.29 -10.66
CA ALA A 77 -0.17 11.72 -11.76
C ALA A 77 -1.60 11.34 -11.36
N VAL A 78 -1.97 11.46 -10.07
CA VAL A 78 -3.29 11.09 -9.54
C VAL A 78 -4.13 12.34 -9.32
N ASN A 79 -5.36 12.37 -9.85
CA ASN A 79 -6.30 13.46 -9.63
C ASN A 79 -7.15 13.25 -8.37
N TYR A 80 -7.60 12.02 -8.13
CA TYR A 80 -8.38 11.67 -6.95
C TYR A 80 -7.79 10.44 -6.27
N LEU A 81 -7.50 10.57 -4.99
CA LEU A 81 -6.99 9.50 -4.16
C LEU A 81 -8.01 9.18 -3.06
N LEU A 82 -8.47 7.94 -3.00
CA LEU A 82 -9.28 7.42 -1.90
C LEU A 82 -8.44 6.43 -1.12
N VAL A 83 -8.29 6.62 0.18
CA VAL A 83 -7.45 5.77 1.03
C VAL A 83 -8.28 5.14 2.14
N GLU A 84 -8.20 3.81 2.26
CA GLU A 84 -8.65 3.07 3.44
C GLU A 84 -7.44 2.86 4.36
N TRP A 85 -7.47 3.45 5.56
CA TRP A 85 -6.33 3.44 6.48
C TRP A 85 -6.42 2.28 7.47
N HIS A 86 -5.41 1.40 7.45
CA HIS A 86 -5.36 0.20 8.28
C HIS A 86 -4.33 0.34 9.42
N LEU A 87 -4.60 1.23 10.38
CA LEU A 87 -3.66 1.49 11.50
C LEU A 87 -3.43 0.24 12.39
N ASP A 88 -4.42 -0.63 12.48
CA ASP A 88 -4.36 -1.84 13.31
C ASP A 88 -3.31 -2.84 12.82
N GLU A 89 -3.01 -2.83 11.52
CA GLU A 89 -1.98 -3.67 10.88
C GLU A 89 -0.55 -3.16 11.17
N VAL A 90 -0.39 -1.91 11.63
CA VAL A 90 0.92 -1.35 12.00
C VAL A 90 1.33 -1.88 13.37
N VAL A 91 2.43 -2.63 13.46
CA VAL A 91 2.93 -3.19 14.71
C VAL A 91 3.96 -2.25 15.38
N GLY A 92 3.78 -2.03 16.69
CA GLY A 92 4.69 -1.23 17.52
C GLY A 92 4.18 0.19 17.80
N THR A 93 4.28 0.63 19.06
CA THR A 93 3.72 1.91 19.52
C THR A 93 4.31 3.11 18.80
N ALA A 94 5.62 3.15 18.58
CA ALA A 94 6.28 4.26 17.89
C ALA A 94 5.89 4.34 16.42
N GLN A 95 5.79 3.18 15.75
CA GLN A 95 5.37 3.05 14.36
C GLN A 95 3.91 3.46 14.19
N ARG A 96 3.02 3.03 15.09
CA ARG A 96 1.61 3.46 15.13
C ARG A 96 1.48 4.97 15.31
N CYS A 97 2.25 5.58 16.22
CA CYS A 97 2.25 7.04 16.37
C CYS A 97 2.65 7.75 15.06
N ARG A 98 3.72 7.30 14.40
CA ARG A 98 4.16 7.86 13.11
C ARG A 98 3.10 7.69 12.02
N ALA A 99 2.50 6.51 11.94
CA ALA A 99 1.43 6.20 11.00
C ALA A 99 0.19 7.08 11.23
N GLN A 100 -0.21 7.29 12.49
CA GLN A 100 -1.30 8.20 12.83
C GLN A 100 -0.99 9.65 12.44
N THR A 101 0.24 10.12 12.71
CA THR A 101 0.68 11.46 12.28
C THR A 101 0.62 11.59 10.76
N LEU A 102 1.15 10.61 10.02
CA LEU A 102 1.11 10.62 8.56
C LEU A 102 -0.33 10.70 8.05
N ARG A 103 -1.23 9.85 8.55
CA ARG A 103 -2.65 9.85 8.18
C ARG A 103 -3.26 11.24 8.37
N ASN A 104 -3.11 11.82 9.56
CA ASN A 104 -3.68 13.13 9.86
C ASN A 104 -3.12 14.21 8.92
N THR A 105 -1.81 14.23 8.71
CA THR A 105 -1.19 15.19 7.79
C THR A 105 -1.67 15.02 6.35
N PHE A 106 -1.83 13.78 5.88
CA PHE A 106 -2.34 13.51 4.52
C PHE A 106 -3.76 14.05 4.33
N GLU A 107 -4.65 13.74 5.29
CA GLU A 107 -6.05 14.16 5.29
C GLU A 107 -6.23 15.67 5.44
N ASP A 108 -5.31 16.34 6.14
CA ASP A 108 -5.35 17.81 6.29
C ASP A 108 -4.76 18.53 5.07
N THR A 109 -3.75 17.94 4.42
CA THR A 109 -3.00 18.60 3.33
C THR A 109 -3.63 18.38 1.96
N LEU A 110 -4.23 17.22 1.70
CA LEU A 110 -4.75 16.83 0.38
C LEU A 110 -6.28 16.95 0.25
N ARG A 111 -6.89 17.82 1.05
CA ARG A 111 -8.31 18.18 0.93
C ARG A 111 -8.60 19.14 -0.21
#